data_AF-A0A0A6UPG7-F1
#
_entry.id   AF-A0A0A6UPG7-F1
#
_cell.length_a   1.000
_cell.length_b   1.000
_cell.length_c   1.000
_cell.angle_alpha   90.00
_cell.angle_beta   90.00
_cell.angle_gamma   90.00
#
_symmetry.space_group_name_H-M   'P 1'
#
loop_
_entity.id
_entity.type
_entity.pdbx_description
1 polymer ?
#
loop_
_entity_poly.entity_id
_entity_poly.type
_entity_poly.pdbx_seq_one_letter_code
_entity_poly.pdbx_strand_id
1 'polypeptide(L)'
;MAGGCTGNVGCGSVNNNTRFKMTTTETWNSGPNKCAQWRGTTTTTYKCTQNDLAPGGLRGGNSVDVDAFTYNYNDFFWNNNKIKKGQWIRIPGGGNVYCKATLSETYPRCD
;
A
#
# COMPACT_ATOMS: atom_id res chain seq x y z
N MET A 1 -1.60 12.40 -15.35
CA MET A 1 -2.26 11.09 -15.44
C MET A 1 -1.97 10.38 -14.14
N ALA A 2 -3.00 9.91 -13.44
CA ALA A 2 -2.84 9.11 -12.24
C ALA A 2 -2.92 7.63 -12.63
N GLY A 3 -2.02 6.81 -12.10
CA GLY A 3 -2.16 5.34 -12.05
C GLY A 3 -1.91 4.52 -13.32
N GLY A 4 -1.40 5.10 -14.41
CA GLY A 4 -1.09 4.34 -15.63
C GLY A 4 0.39 3.98 -15.74
N CYS A 5 0.71 2.69 -15.69
CA CYS A 5 2.02 2.16 -16.06
C CYS A 5 2.06 1.90 -17.59
N THR A 6 3.01 2.51 -18.30
CA THR A 6 3.31 2.20 -19.71
C THR A 6 4.38 1.12 -19.78
N GLY A 7 4.32 0.24 -20.78
CA GLY A 7 5.00 -1.08 -20.84
C GLY A 7 6.51 -1.20 -20.57
N ASN A 8 7.24 -0.10 -20.30
CA ASN A 8 8.62 -0.12 -19.82
C ASN A 8 8.77 0.17 -18.31
N VAL A 9 7.75 0.72 -17.65
CA VAL A 9 7.74 0.96 -16.20
C VAL A 9 6.76 -0.05 -15.60
N GLY A 10 7.28 -0.98 -14.80
CA GLY A 10 6.43 -1.96 -14.13
C GLY A 10 5.33 -1.28 -13.32
N CYS A 11 4.16 -1.93 -13.24
CA CYS A 11 3.05 -1.47 -12.43
C CYS A 11 3.24 -1.94 -10.99
N GLY A 12 3.17 -1.02 -10.03
CA GLY A 12 3.10 -1.36 -8.62
C GLY A 12 1.88 -2.24 -8.37
N SER A 13 2.05 -3.30 -7.60
CA SER A 13 0.94 -4.15 -7.18
C SER A 13 1.06 -4.52 -5.71
N VAL A 14 -0.09 -4.83 -5.11
CA VAL A 14 -0.16 -5.34 -3.74
C VAL A 14 -1.17 -6.46 -3.63
N ASN A 15 -0.74 -7.53 -2.98
CA ASN A 15 -1.58 -8.67 -2.62
C ASN A 15 -1.83 -8.65 -1.11
N ASN A 16 -3.10 -8.54 -0.72
CA ASN A 16 -3.53 -8.59 0.67
C ASN A 16 -3.93 -10.01 1.05
N ASN A 17 -2.98 -10.93 1.18
CA ASN A 17 -3.25 -12.27 1.70
C ASN A 17 -3.28 -12.29 3.24
N THR A 18 -4.02 -11.34 3.81
CA THR A 18 -4.21 -11.20 5.25
C THR A 18 -5.70 -11.14 5.54
N ARG A 19 -6.07 -11.40 6.79
CA ARG A 19 -7.46 -11.19 7.26
C ARG A 19 -7.84 -9.72 7.46
N PHE A 20 -6.89 -8.79 7.31
CA PHE A 20 -7.07 -7.39 7.63
C PHE A 20 -7.41 -6.60 6.37
N LYS A 21 -8.29 -5.61 6.50
CA LYS A 21 -8.62 -4.71 5.39
C LYS A 21 -7.45 -3.76 5.13
N MET A 22 -7.04 -3.67 3.86
CA MET A 22 -6.00 -2.77 3.40
C MET A 22 -6.63 -1.61 2.62
N THR A 23 -5.90 -0.51 2.50
CA THR A 23 -6.25 0.61 1.62
C THR A 23 -5.06 0.93 0.72
N THR A 24 -5.31 1.18 -0.55
CA THR A 24 -4.32 1.49 -1.59
C THR A 24 -4.60 2.84 -2.23
N THR A 25 -3.66 3.32 -3.04
CA THR A 25 -3.80 4.53 -3.87
C THR A 25 -3.04 4.36 -5.17
N GLU A 26 -3.59 4.92 -6.24
CA GLU A 26 -2.99 5.01 -7.59
C GLU A 26 -2.66 6.45 -7.97
N THR A 27 -2.90 7.39 -7.05
CA THR A 27 -2.88 8.83 -7.34
C THR A 27 -1.96 9.59 -6.38
N TRP A 28 -0.79 9.05 -6.02
CA TRP A 28 0.10 9.69 -5.05
C TRP A 28 0.48 11.12 -5.49
N ASN A 29 0.40 12.09 -4.56
CA ASN A 29 0.50 13.53 -4.80
C ASN A 29 -0.73 14.18 -5.49
N SER A 30 -1.87 13.50 -5.58
CA SER A 30 -3.10 14.03 -6.17
C SER A 30 -4.36 13.42 -5.54
N GLY A 31 -5.51 14.07 -5.67
CA GLY A 31 -6.77 13.59 -5.10
C GLY A 31 -7.20 14.30 -3.80
N PRO A 32 -8.37 13.91 -3.23
CA PRO A 32 -9.04 14.65 -2.18
C PRO A 32 -8.54 14.32 -0.75
N ASN A 33 -7.93 13.15 -0.54
CA ASN A 33 -7.55 12.68 0.79
C ASN A 33 -6.12 13.05 1.15
N LYS A 34 -5.79 12.99 2.44
CA LYS A 34 -4.43 13.17 2.97
C LYS A 34 -3.86 11.82 3.40
N CYS A 35 -2.76 11.39 2.78
CA CYS A 35 -2.05 10.15 3.06
C CYS A 35 -0.69 10.44 3.70
N ALA A 36 -0.45 9.90 4.89
CA ALA A 36 0.77 10.12 5.66
C ALA A 36 1.84 9.08 5.30
N GLN A 37 2.80 9.44 4.45
CA GLN A 37 3.90 8.55 4.04
C GLN A 37 4.84 8.27 5.21
N TRP A 38 5.15 7.02 5.47
CA TRP A 38 6.27 6.64 6.31
C TRP A 38 7.58 6.66 5.52
N ARG A 39 8.61 7.30 6.09
CA ARG A 39 9.98 7.36 5.53
C ARG A 39 11.00 7.09 6.65
N GLY A 40 11.05 5.85 7.13
CA GLY A 40 11.96 5.44 8.20
C GLY A 40 11.54 6.01 9.56
N THR A 41 12.07 7.18 9.92
CA THR A 41 11.78 7.85 11.20
C THR A 41 10.82 9.03 11.05
N THR A 42 10.52 9.43 9.83
CA THR A 42 9.70 10.62 9.55
C THR A 42 8.39 10.25 8.87
N THR A 43 7.42 11.16 8.97
CA THR A 43 6.15 11.04 8.27
C THR A 43 5.84 12.34 7.54
N THR A 44 5.49 12.25 6.26
CA THR A 44 5.12 13.41 5.43
C THR A 44 3.78 13.17 4.76
N THR A 45 2.90 14.16 4.79
CA THR A 45 1.53 14.02 4.26
C THR A 45 1.46 14.48 2.81
N TYR A 46 0.85 13.65 1.96
CA TYR A 46 0.60 13.92 0.54
C TYR A 46 -0.87 13.80 0.22
N LYS A 47 -1.30 14.39 -0.91
CA LYS A 47 -2.64 14.15 -1.44
C LYS A 47 -2.73 12.77 -2.10
N CYS A 48 -3.86 12.10 -1.97
CA CYS A 48 -4.11 10.77 -2.51
C CYS A 48 -5.62 10.51 -2.74
N THR A 49 -5.92 9.47 -3.50
CA THR A 49 -7.25 8.83 -3.56
C THR A 49 -7.14 7.49 -2.88
N GLN A 50 -8.06 7.18 -1.96
CA GLN A 50 -8.01 5.96 -1.18
C GLN A 50 -8.97 4.94 -1.76
N ASN A 51 -8.44 3.77 -2.09
CA ASN A 51 -9.20 2.63 -2.60
C ASN A 51 -9.12 1.50 -1.58
N ASP A 52 -10.26 0.93 -1.20
CA ASP A 52 -10.27 -0.22 -0.31
C ASP A 52 -9.80 -1.48 -1.03
N LEU A 53 -9.03 -2.31 -0.32
CA LEU A 53 -8.64 -3.65 -0.74
C LEU A 53 -9.01 -4.67 0.33
N ALA A 54 -9.97 -5.52 -0.02
CA ALA A 54 -10.48 -6.56 0.87
C ALA A 54 -9.40 -7.63 1.20
N PRO A 55 -9.57 -8.35 2.32
CA PRO A 55 -8.83 -9.59 2.59
C PRO A 55 -8.85 -10.56 1.39
N GLY A 56 -7.70 -11.14 1.06
CA GLY A 56 -7.51 -12.01 -0.11
C GLY A 56 -7.47 -11.28 -1.46
N GLY A 57 -7.60 -9.96 -1.47
CA GLY A 57 -7.63 -9.15 -2.68
C GLY A 57 -6.25 -8.86 -3.28
N LEU A 58 -6.23 -8.67 -4.60
CA LEU A 58 -5.09 -8.17 -5.37
C LEU A 58 -5.47 -6.81 -5.99
N ARG A 59 -4.55 -5.85 -5.99
CA ARG A 59 -4.68 -4.63 -6.81
C ARG A 59 -3.35 -4.22 -7.43
N GLY A 60 -3.41 -3.65 -8.63
CA GLY A 60 -2.25 -3.30 -9.45
C GLY A 60 -1.90 -4.36 -10.48
N GLY A 61 -0.99 -4.03 -11.39
CA GLY A 61 -0.75 -4.81 -12.61
C GLY A 61 -1.76 -4.48 -13.71
N ASN A 62 -1.56 -5.04 -14.93
CA ASN A 62 -2.48 -4.88 -16.07
C ASN A 62 -2.96 -3.43 -16.29
N SER A 63 -2.01 -2.48 -16.40
CA SER A 63 -2.26 -1.05 -16.59
C SER A 63 -2.73 -0.25 -15.36
N VAL A 64 -2.83 -0.87 -14.18
CA VAL A 64 -3.09 -0.19 -12.91
C VAL A 64 -1.81 -0.14 -12.07
N ASP A 65 -1.34 1.06 -11.73
CA ASP A 65 -0.16 1.29 -10.90
C ASP A 65 -0.54 1.67 -9.47
N VAL A 66 -0.36 0.73 -8.53
CA VAL A 66 -0.53 1.02 -7.11
C VAL A 66 0.72 1.74 -6.59
N ASP A 67 0.57 3.03 -6.30
CA ASP A 67 1.63 3.88 -5.77
C ASP A 67 2.02 3.57 -4.33
N ALA A 68 1.02 3.22 -3.51
CA ALA A 68 1.19 3.03 -2.08
C ALA A 68 0.04 2.23 -1.46
N PHE A 69 0.32 1.69 -0.28
CA PHE A 69 -0.67 0.97 0.53
C PHE A 69 -0.53 1.31 2.01
N THR A 70 -1.57 0.99 2.78
CA THR A 70 -1.59 1.06 4.24
C THR A 70 -2.60 0.08 4.83
N TYR A 71 -2.49 -0.16 6.14
CA TYR A 71 -3.57 -0.68 6.96
C TYR A 71 -4.10 0.46 7.83
N ASN A 72 -5.32 0.93 7.55
CA ASN A 72 -5.89 2.09 8.24
C ASN A 72 -6.25 1.81 9.72
N TYR A 73 -6.49 0.56 10.08
CA TYR A 73 -6.98 0.18 11.41
C TYR A 73 -5.99 -0.63 12.24
N ASN A 74 -4.90 -1.08 11.63
CA ASN A 74 -3.96 -2.03 12.24
C ASN A 74 -2.52 -1.56 11.99
N ASP A 75 -1.69 -1.66 13.02
CA ASP A 75 -0.25 -1.58 12.81
C ASP A 75 0.18 -2.79 11.95
N PHE A 76 1.26 -2.66 11.20
CA PHE A 76 1.77 -3.72 10.34
C PHE A 76 3.28 -3.68 10.24
N PHE A 77 3.89 -4.73 9.70
CA PHE A 77 5.32 -4.75 9.44
C PHE A 77 5.60 -4.59 7.94
N TRP A 78 6.53 -3.70 7.61
CA TRP A 78 7.10 -3.54 6.27
C TRP A 78 8.62 -3.70 6.36
N ASN A 79 9.18 -4.71 5.69
CA ASN A 79 10.62 -5.00 5.77
C ASN A 79 11.14 -5.04 7.22
N ASN A 80 10.44 -5.78 8.09
CA ASN A 80 10.69 -5.89 9.55
C ASN A 80 10.54 -4.61 10.38
N ASN A 81 10.19 -3.47 9.78
CA ASN A 81 9.89 -2.24 10.51
C ASN A 81 8.42 -2.20 10.89
N LYS A 82 8.13 -1.90 12.16
CA LYS A 82 6.75 -1.70 12.61
C LYS A 82 6.24 -0.33 12.12
N ILE A 83 5.21 -0.37 11.30
CA ILE A 83 4.50 0.78 10.74
C ILE A 83 3.21 0.97 11.52
N LYS A 84 2.92 2.22 11.92
CA LYS A 84 1.69 2.53 12.65
C LYS A 84 0.51 2.53 11.70
N LYS A 85 -0.67 2.13 12.20
CA LYS A 85 -1.93 2.21 11.46
C LYS A 85 -2.11 3.57 10.78
N GLY A 86 -2.56 3.55 9.52
CA GLY A 86 -2.78 4.75 8.70
C GLY A 86 -1.51 5.41 8.14
N GLN A 87 -0.31 4.90 8.47
CA GLN A 87 0.91 5.30 7.77
C GLN A 87 1.05 4.52 6.46
N TRP A 88 1.38 5.23 5.40
CA TRP A 88 1.43 4.74 4.04
C TRP A 88 2.85 4.38 3.62
N ILE A 89 2.99 3.23 2.95
CA ILE A 89 4.23 2.77 2.36
C ILE A 89 4.12 2.95 0.85
N ARG A 90 5.06 3.70 0.25
CA ARG A 90 5.16 3.79 -1.20
C ARG A 90 5.75 2.51 -1.77
N ILE A 91 5.21 2.11 -2.91
CA ILE A 91 5.70 1.01 -3.73
C ILE A 91 6.52 1.66 -4.86
N PRO A 92 7.85 1.54 -4.85
CA PRO A 92 8.67 2.13 -5.89
C PRO A 92 8.55 1.35 -7.22
N GLY A 93 8.24 2.06 -8.31
CA GLY A 93 8.58 1.71 -9.70
C GLY A 93 8.31 0.25 -10.12
N GLY A 94 7.08 -0.23 -10.00
CA GLY A 94 6.73 -1.59 -10.42
C GLY A 94 6.94 -2.68 -9.39
N GLY A 95 7.20 -2.32 -8.14
CA GLY A 95 7.31 -3.27 -7.03
C GLY A 95 6.02 -4.08 -6.83
N ASN A 96 6.18 -5.35 -6.49
CA ASN A 96 5.08 -6.22 -6.09
C ASN A 96 5.19 -6.47 -4.60
N VAL A 97 4.18 -6.02 -3.85
CA VAL A 97 4.10 -6.21 -2.41
C VAL A 97 3.23 -7.41 -2.10
N TYR A 98 3.75 -8.31 -1.27
CA TYR A 98 2.99 -9.42 -0.76
C TYR A 98 2.80 -9.28 0.75
N CYS A 99 1.55 -9.17 1.18
CA CYS A 99 1.22 -9.11 2.59
C CYS A 99 0.60 -10.43 3.06
N LYS A 100 1.08 -10.94 4.19
CA LYS A 100 0.57 -12.15 4.85
C LYS A 100 0.35 -11.93 6.34
N ALA A 101 -0.63 -12.64 6.88
CA ALA A 101 -0.83 -12.79 8.32
C ALA A 101 -1.47 -14.16 8.59
N THR A 102 -0.82 -15.00 9.37
CA THR A 102 -1.44 -16.22 9.88
C THR A 102 -2.54 -15.89 10.89
N LEU A 103 -3.42 -16.86 11.21
CA LEU A 103 -4.54 -16.63 12.13
C LEU A 103 -4.10 -16.24 13.55
N SER A 104 -2.90 -16.67 13.96
CA SER A 104 -2.29 -16.35 15.26
C SER A 104 -1.53 -15.03 15.27
N GLU A 105 -1.26 -14.41 14.12
CA GLU A 105 -0.53 -13.15 14.06
C GLU A 105 -1.45 -11.94 14.30
N THR A 106 -1.00 -11.07 15.21
CA THR A 106 -1.69 -9.83 15.56
C THR A 106 -1.55 -8.76 14.47
N TYR A 107 -0.45 -8.79 13.71
CA TYR A 107 -0.09 -7.76 12.75
C TYR A 107 0.24 -8.38 11.39
N PRO A 108 -0.26 -7.82 10.28
CA PRO A 108 0.16 -8.24 8.96
C PRO A 108 1.62 -7.89 8.69
N ARG A 109 2.27 -8.72 7.89
CA ARG A 109 3.66 -8.55 7.44
C ARG A 109 3.67 -8.43 5.93
N CYS A 110 4.35 -7.41 5.42
CA CYS A 110 4.47 -7.10 4.01
C CYS A 110 5.95 -7.00 3.63
N ASP A 111 6.27 -7.58 2.49
CA ASP A 111 7.58 -7.56 1.83
C ASP A 111 7.42 -7.28 0.32
#